data_AF-A0A2E9A7T0-F1
#
_entry.id   AF-A0A2E9A7T0-F1
#
_cell.length_a   1.000
_cell.length_b   1.000
_cell.length_c   1.000
_cell.angle_alpha   90.00
_cell.angle_beta   90.00
_cell.angle_gamma   90.00
#
_symmetry.space_group_name_H-M   'P 1'
#
loop_
_entity.id
_entity.type
_entity.pdbx_description
1 polymer ?
#
loop_
_entity_poly.entity_id
_entity_poly.type
_entity_poly.pdbx_seq_one_letter_code
_entity_poly.pdbx_strand_id
1 'polypeptide(L)'
;MTLERLQEAEVVLQPWLSGRSTPRELTLFKAELQRRNGQPESARRSLHLLLQLHPNDLQVLQLLVLLDQELGRQRQVTAELTTRFMGLEPGQRLEIGLLLADLLRQGGSDQTAMKLYGQLATENKTDARPLLALALLQQERGDSEAVHTLLKQARERRNFNGRINPLIDVVSAQLGLSAARSTGSESTSATASLEGSDRP
;
A
#
# COMPACT_ATOMS: atom_id res chain seq x y z
N MET A 1 -16.16 23.70 10.68
CA MET A 1 -15.02 23.96 9.77
C MET A 1 -13.80 24.58 10.46
N THR A 2 -13.83 25.81 11.00
CA THR A 2 -12.63 26.39 11.67
C THR A 2 -12.36 25.85 13.07
N LEU A 3 -13.41 25.54 13.83
CA LEU A 3 -13.30 25.04 15.21
C LEU A 3 -12.83 23.58 15.28
N GLU A 4 -13.26 22.73 14.34
CA GLU A 4 -12.81 21.32 14.23
C GLU A 4 -11.32 21.23 13.88
N ARG A 5 -10.83 22.09 12.97
CA ARG A 5 -9.40 22.19 12.64
C ARG A 5 -8.54 22.59 13.84
N LEU A 6 -9.07 23.38 14.77
CA LEU A 6 -8.38 23.80 15.98
C LEU A 6 -8.29 22.68 17.02
N GLN A 7 -9.36 21.90 17.19
CA GLN A 7 -9.37 20.74 18.09
C GLN A 7 -8.48 19.59 17.58
N GLU A 8 -8.48 19.33 16.27
CA GLU A 8 -7.56 18.36 15.65
C GLU A 8 -6.10 18.77 15.81
N ALA A 9 -5.79 20.06 15.62
CA ALA A 9 -4.46 20.59 15.84
C ALA A 9 -4.01 20.40 17.30
N GLU A 10 -4.89 20.64 18.27
CA GLU A 10 -4.59 20.51 19.71
C GLU A 10 -4.28 19.06 20.13
N VAL A 11 -5.01 18.08 19.59
CA VAL A 11 -4.72 16.65 19.81
C VAL A 11 -3.40 16.24 19.19
N VAL A 12 -3.08 16.75 18.00
CA VAL A 12 -1.80 16.49 17.32
C VAL A 12 -0.63 17.16 18.07
N LEU A 13 -0.87 18.30 18.72
CA LEU A 13 0.09 19.08 19.51
C LEU A 13 0.31 18.54 20.94
N GLN A 14 -0.61 17.72 21.49
CA GLN A 14 -0.56 17.22 22.88
C GLN A 14 0.76 16.53 23.28
N PRO A 15 1.36 15.64 22.46
CA PRO A 15 2.66 15.04 22.76
C PRO A 15 3.81 16.07 22.80
N TRP A 16 3.62 17.23 22.14
CA TRP A 16 4.59 18.32 22.08
C TRP A 16 4.46 19.27 23.25
N LEU A 17 3.23 19.63 23.62
CA LEU A 17 2.94 20.41 24.84
C LEU A 17 3.38 19.68 26.12
N SER A 18 3.40 18.34 26.09
CA SER A 18 3.86 17.51 27.21
C SER A 18 5.37 17.19 27.20
N GLY A 19 6.13 17.70 26.22
CA GLY A 19 7.59 17.49 26.13
C GLY A 19 8.03 16.05 25.84
N ARG A 20 7.11 15.18 25.40
CA ARG A 20 7.36 13.74 25.17
C ARG A 20 7.85 13.41 23.75
N SER A 21 8.03 14.41 22.91
CA SER A 21 8.28 14.23 21.48
C SER A 21 9.75 13.99 21.19
N THR A 22 10.03 13.03 20.30
CA THR A 22 11.40 12.79 19.87
C THR A 22 11.84 13.80 18.80
N PRO A 23 13.14 14.11 18.68
CA PRO A 23 13.66 14.94 17.57
C PRO A 23 13.26 14.44 16.19
N ARG A 24 13.10 13.11 16.04
CA ARG A 24 12.56 12.45 14.85
C ARG A 24 11.13 12.89 14.56
N GLU A 25 10.23 12.73 15.53
CA GLU A 25 8.81 13.11 15.39
C GLU A 25 8.63 14.60 15.08
N LEU A 26 9.42 15.46 15.73
CA LEU A 26 9.41 16.90 15.49
C LEU A 26 9.83 17.23 14.05
N THR A 27 10.86 16.57 13.54
CA THR A 27 11.33 16.80 12.17
C THR A 27 10.34 16.26 11.14
N LEU A 28 9.70 15.12 11.41
CA LEU A 28 8.68 14.56 10.55
C LEU A 28 7.45 15.47 10.49
N PHE A 29 6.99 15.96 11.64
CA PHE A 29 5.89 16.91 11.70
C PHE A 29 6.20 18.22 10.96
N LYS A 30 7.40 18.76 11.18
CA LYS A 30 7.88 19.94 10.44
C LYS A 30 7.83 19.72 8.93
N ALA A 31 8.25 18.56 8.44
CA ALA A 31 8.21 18.24 7.02
C ALA A 31 6.77 18.19 6.48
N GLU A 32 5.83 17.57 7.21
CA GLU A 32 4.41 17.55 6.82
C GLU A 32 3.80 18.97 6.81
N LEU A 33 4.14 19.81 7.79
CA LEU A 33 3.70 21.22 7.82
C LEU A 33 4.28 22.01 6.63
N GLN A 34 5.55 21.79 6.30
CA GLN A 34 6.18 22.41 5.12
C GLN A 34 5.48 21.99 3.83
N ARG A 35 5.14 20.70 3.68
CA ARG A 35 4.38 20.20 2.52
C ARG A 35 3.03 20.90 2.40
N ARG A 36 2.24 20.94 3.49
CA ARG A 36 0.91 21.59 3.51
C ARG A 36 0.95 23.09 3.27
N ASN A 37 2.04 23.76 3.67
CA ASN A 37 2.22 25.20 3.47
C ASN A 37 2.85 25.56 2.12
N GLY A 38 2.89 24.64 1.14
CA GLY A 38 3.42 24.92 -0.19
C GLY A 38 4.95 25.07 -0.22
N GLN A 39 5.66 24.46 0.73
CA GLN A 39 7.13 24.43 0.79
C GLN A 39 7.70 23.02 0.56
N PRO A 40 7.42 22.39 -0.60
CA PRO A 40 7.75 20.99 -0.83
C PRO A 40 9.26 20.71 -0.81
N GLU A 41 10.11 21.60 -1.32
CA GLU A 41 11.57 21.42 -1.29
C GLU A 41 12.15 21.51 0.12
N SER A 42 11.52 22.28 1.02
CA SER A 42 11.91 22.34 2.43
C SER A 42 11.49 21.06 3.17
N ALA A 43 10.29 20.55 2.87
CA ALA A 43 9.82 19.26 3.38
C ALA A 43 10.77 18.14 2.95
N ARG A 44 11.09 18.07 1.65
CA ARG A 44 12.00 17.06 1.08
C ARG A 44 13.36 17.05 1.75
N ARG A 45 13.99 18.23 1.96
CA ARG A 45 15.27 18.34 2.68
C ARG A 45 15.17 17.80 4.11
N SER A 46 14.09 18.11 4.82
CA SER A 46 13.89 17.64 6.20
C SER A 46 13.71 16.11 6.26
N LEU A 47 13.01 15.53 5.28
CA LEU A 47 12.86 14.08 5.15
C LEU A 47 14.18 13.39 4.81
N HIS A 48 15.00 13.94 3.91
CA HIS A 48 16.31 13.37 3.62
C HIS A 48 17.25 13.39 4.83
N LEU A 49 17.21 14.42 5.66
CA LEU A 49 17.96 14.44 6.93
C LEU A 49 17.52 13.31 7.87
N LEU A 50 16.21 13.06 7.97
CA LEU A 50 15.70 11.92 8.73
C LEU A 50 16.17 10.58 8.16
N LEU A 51 16.18 10.42 6.84
CA LEU A 51 16.67 9.21 6.18
C LEU A 51 18.19 9.02 6.32
N GLN A 52 18.98 10.07 6.54
CA GLN A 52 20.40 9.90 6.84
C GLN A 52 20.60 9.24 8.22
N LEU A 53 19.75 9.56 9.19
CA LEU A 53 19.80 9.00 10.54
C LEU A 53 19.10 7.63 10.62
N HIS A 54 18.02 7.46 9.86
CA HIS A 54 17.20 6.26 9.81
C HIS A 54 16.91 5.86 8.35
N PRO A 55 17.84 5.17 7.68
CA PRO A 55 17.79 4.91 6.23
C PRO A 55 16.53 4.18 5.73
N ASN A 56 15.94 3.36 6.58
CA ASN A 56 14.79 2.50 6.24
C ASN A 56 13.54 2.85 7.07
N ASP A 57 13.44 4.09 7.55
CA ASP A 57 12.25 4.55 8.25
C ASP A 57 11.05 4.62 7.29
N LEU A 58 10.15 3.63 7.40
CA LEU A 58 9.02 3.47 6.50
C LEU A 58 8.13 4.70 6.45
N GLN A 59 7.88 5.35 7.60
CA GLN A 59 6.98 6.51 7.66
C GLN A 59 7.57 7.71 6.92
N VAL A 60 8.88 7.90 7.02
CA VAL A 60 9.61 8.96 6.31
C VAL A 60 9.62 8.68 4.81
N LEU A 61 9.84 7.42 4.41
CA LEU A 61 9.81 7.01 3.00
C LEU A 61 8.42 7.20 2.38
N GLN A 62 7.36 6.82 3.09
CA GLN A 62 5.97 7.02 2.62
C GLN A 62 5.67 8.50 2.38
N LEU A 63 6.08 9.37 3.30
CA LEU A 63 5.86 10.81 3.15
C LEU A 63 6.70 11.40 2.00
N LEU A 64 7.92 10.91 1.79
CA LEU A 64 8.75 11.30 0.65
C LEU A 64 8.13 10.88 -0.68
N VAL A 65 7.56 9.66 -0.75
CA VAL A 65 6.83 9.17 -1.93
C VAL A 65 5.62 10.05 -2.23
N LEU A 66 4.78 10.30 -1.23
CA LEU A 66 3.61 11.17 -1.38
C LEU A 66 4.02 12.55 -1.91
N LEU A 67 5.04 13.15 -1.32
CA LEU A 67 5.57 14.45 -1.72
C LEU A 67 6.06 14.44 -3.17
N ASP A 68 6.82 13.42 -3.58
CA ASP A 68 7.35 13.33 -4.94
C ASP A 68 6.26 13.03 -5.97
N GLN A 69 5.19 12.32 -5.60
CA GLN A 69 4.01 12.15 -6.44
C GLN A 69 3.26 13.47 -6.65
N GLU A 70 3.07 14.27 -5.60
CA GLU A 70 2.45 15.61 -5.68
C GLU A 70 3.25 16.55 -6.60
N LEU A 71 4.57 16.36 -6.69
CA LEU A 71 5.48 17.13 -7.56
C LEU A 71 5.64 16.55 -8.97
N GLY A 72 4.96 15.45 -9.32
CA GLY A 72 5.13 14.77 -10.62
C GLY A 72 6.49 14.09 -10.81
N ARG A 73 7.25 13.88 -9.72
CA ARG A 73 8.60 13.27 -9.70
C ARG A 73 8.57 11.75 -9.58
N GLN A 74 7.49 11.11 -10.03
CA GLN A 74 7.27 9.66 -9.85
C GLN A 74 8.45 8.81 -10.32
N ARG A 75 9.03 9.09 -11.50
CA ARG A 75 10.17 8.32 -12.03
C ARG A 75 11.39 8.38 -11.11
N GLN A 76 11.66 9.54 -10.51
CA GLN A 76 12.82 9.75 -9.64
C GLN A 76 12.65 8.97 -8.34
N VAL A 77 11.48 9.06 -7.71
CA VAL A 77 11.23 8.33 -6.47
C VAL A 77 11.16 6.81 -6.68
N THR A 78 10.62 6.33 -7.81
CA THR A 78 10.66 4.90 -8.16
C THR A 78 12.11 4.42 -8.30
N ALA A 79 12.98 5.20 -8.97
CA ALA A 79 14.38 4.85 -9.11
C ALA A 79 15.10 4.80 -7.75
N GLU A 80 14.89 5.80 -6.89
CA GLU A 80 15.50 5.85 -5.55
C GLU A 80 15.06 4.65 -4.69
N LEU A 81 13.76 4.34 -4.66
CA LEU A 81 13.26 3.16 -3.94
C LEU A 81 13.77 1.85 -4.52
N THR A 82 13.92 1.76 -5.85
CA THR A 82 14.51 0.58 -6.50
C THR A 82 15.95 0.36 -6.06
N THR A 83 16.77 1.42 -6.04
CA THR A 83 18.15 1.34 -5.54
C THR A 83 18.21 0.88 -4.09
N ARG A 84 17.35 1.44 -3.22
CA ARG A 84 17.27 1.02 -1.81
C ARG A 84 16.84 -0.44 -1.68
N PHE A 85 15.84 -0.86 -2.46
CA PHE A 85 15.35 -2.25 -2.48
C PHE A 85 16.43 -3.25 -2.90
N MET A 86 17.23 -2.90 -3.92
CA MET A 86 18.34 -3.74 -4.39
C MET A 86 19.52 -3.78 -3.40
N GLY A 87 19.68 -2.75 -2.58
CA GLY A 87 20.71 -2.69 -1.53
C GLY A 87 20.38 -3.46 -0.25
N LEU A 88 19.20 -4.09 -0.18
CA LEU A 88 18.75 -4.85 0.99
C LEU A 88 18.63 -6.34 0.67
N GLU A 89 18.94 -7.16 1.68
CA GLU A 89 18.87 -8.61 1.56
C GLU A 89 17.42 -9.13 1.44
N PRO A 90 17.20 -10.25 0.75
CA PRO A 90 15.92 -10.95 0.73
C PRO A 90 15.36 -11.16 2.14
N GLY A 91 14.06 -10.89 2.32
CA GLY A 91 13.39 -10.98 3.63
C GLY A 91 13.54 -9.75 4.55
N GLN A 92 14.55 -8.89 4.35
CA GLN A 92 14.68 -7.62 5.10
C GLN A 92 14.04 -6.43 4.36
N ARG A 93 13.82 -6.59 3.06
CA ARG A 93 13.32 -5.55 2.15
C ARG A 93 11.80 -5.49 1.99
N LEU A 94 11.05 -6.16 2.86
CA LEU A 94 9.59 -6.29 2.75
C LEU A 94 8.89 -4.93 2.68
N GLU A 95 9.13 -4.05 3.65
CA GLU A 95 8.42 -2.78 3.76
C GLU A 95 8.71 -1.85 2.57
N ILE A 96 9.98 -1.74 2.17
CA ILE A 96 10.38 -0.95 1.00
C ILE A 96 9.84 -1.57 -0.29
N GLY A 97 9.84 -2.90 -0.39
CA GLY A 97 9.31 -3.60 -1.55
C GLY A 97 7.80 -3.40 -1.72
N LEU A 98 7.02 -3.43 -0.63
CA LEU A 98 5.58 -3.15 -0.68
C LEU A 98 5.32 -1.72 -1.18
N LEU A 99 6.03 -0.74 -0.62
CA LEU A 99 5.93 0.65 -1.04
C LEU A 99 6.33 0.85 -2.52
N LEU A 100 7.40 0.19 -2.97
CA LEU A 100 7.84 0.24 -4.37
C LEU A 100 6.81 -0.41 -5.31
N ALA A 101 6.25 -1.55 -4.93
CA ALA A 101 5.23 -2.22 -5.72
C ALA A 101 3.95 -1.38 -5.85
N ASP A 102 3.51 -0.75 -4.75
CA ASP A 102 2.37 0.17 -4.76
C ASP A 102 2.62 1.36 -5.71
N LEU A 103 3.82 1.93 -5.66
CA LEU A 103 4.23 3.05 -6.52
C LEU A 103 4.31 2.64 -8.00
N LEU A 104 4.76 1.42 -8.30
CA LEU A 104 4.78 0.87 -9.66
C LEU A 104 3.37 0.65 -10.19
N ARG A 105 2.47 0.11 -9.37
CA ARG A 105 1.05 -0.07 -9.71
C ARG A 105 0.38 1.27 -10.02
N GLN A 106 0.56 2.26 -9.15
CA GLN A 106 0.06 3.62 -9.39
C GLN A 106 0.65 4.28 -10.64
N GLY A 107 1.84 3.86 -11.08
CA GLY A 107 2.47 4.28 -12.33
C GLY A 107 2.06 3.49 -13.56
N GLY A 108 1.08 2.58 -13.46
CA GLY A 108 0.60 1.74 -14.56
C GLY A 108 1.52 0.56 -14.90
N SER A 109 2.50 0.25 -14.05
CA SER A 109 3.44 -0.87 -14.22
C SER A 109 2.96 -2.14 -13.51
N ASP A 110 1.70 -2.52 -13.73
CA ASP A 110 1.02 -3.58 -12.98
C ASP A 110 1.74 -4.93 -13.06
N GLN A 111 2.20 -5.35 -14.23
CA GLN A 111 2.97 -6.59 -14.37
C GLN A 111 4.24 -6.60 -13.51
N THR A 112 4.92 -5.47 -13.40
CA THR A 112 6.13 -5.33 -12.57
C THR A 112 5.78 -5.36 -11.09
N ALA A 113 4.71 -4.65 -10.70
CA ALA A 113 4.19 -4.69 -9.33
C ALA A 113 3.78 -6.11 -8.91
N MET A 114 3.07 -6.85 -9.78
CA MET A 114 2.69 -8.25 -9.54
C MET A 114 3.90 -9.15 -9.29
N LYS A 115 4.93 -9.05 -10.14
CA LYS A 115 6.18 -9.81 -9.96
C LYS A 115 6.83 -9.49 -8.62
N LEU A 116 6.87 -8.21 -8.25
CA LEU A 116 7.46 -7.77 -7.00
C LEU A 116 6.66 -8.25 -5.78
N TYR A 117 5.33 -8.16 -5.78
CA TYR A 117 4.52 -8.73 -4.70
C TYR A 117 4.70 -10.25 -4.57
N GLY A 118 4.75 -10.98 -5.69
CA GLY A 118 5.00 -12.42 -5.69
C GLY A 118 6.39 -12.79 -5.15
N GLN A 119 7.40 -12.01 -5.50
CA GLN A 119 8.75 -12.14 -4.95
C GLN A 119 8.75 -11.92 -3.44
N LEU A 120 8.14 -10.82 -2.97
CA LEU A 120 8.03 -10.49 -1.55
C LEU A 120 7.27 -11.57 -0.77
N ALA A 121 6.22 -12.14 -1.36
CA ALA A 121 5.48 -13.26 -0.78
C ALA A 121 6.35 -14.51 -0.64
N THR A 122 7.28 -14.75 -1.56
CA THR A 122 8.18 -15.92 -1.51
C THR A 122 9.28 -15.70 -0.46
N GLU A 123 9.82 -14.50 -0.38
CA GLU A 123 10.84 -14.11 0.61
C GLU A 123 10.28 -14.08 2.04
N ASN A 124 9.02 -13.67 2.21
CA ASN A 124 8.36 -13.48 3.50
C ASN A 124 7.17 -14.45 3.65
N LYS A 125 7.46 -15.73 3.88
CA LYS A 125 6.45 -16.81 3.94
C LYS A 125 5.41 -16.65 5.04
N THR A 126 5.70 -15.85 6.05
CA THR A 126 4.82 -15.61 7.20
C THR A 126 3.97 -14.35 7.02
N ASP A 127 4.31 -13.45 6.11
CA ASP A 127 3.53 -12.22 5.89
C ASP A 127 2.45 -12.43 4.82
N ALA A 128 1.23 -12.02 5.15
CA ALA A 128 0.08 -12.10 4.26
C ALA A 128 -0.08 -10.85 3.37
N ARG A 129 0.53 -9.71 3.75
CA ARG A 129 0.37 -8.42 3.03
C ARG A 129 0.75 -8.50 1.56
N PRO A 130 1.87 -9.14 1.14
CA PRO A 130 2.19 -9.26 -0.29
C PRO A 130 1.14 -10.03 -1.09
N LEU A 131 0.55 -11.09 -0.50
CA LEU A 131 -0.49 -11.88 -1.16
C LEU A 131 -1.81 -11.12 -1.26
N LEU A 132 -2.16 -10.34 -0.24
CA LEU A 132 -3.36 -9.49 -0.25
C LEU A 132 -3.23 -8.37 -1.29
N ALA A 133 -2.07 -7.73 -1.36
CA ALA A 133 -1.79 -6.71 -2.38
C ALA A 133 -1.85 -7.31 -3.80
N LEU A 134 -1.33 -8.52 -4.00
CA LEU A 134 -1.44 -9.23 -5.26
C LEU A 134 -2.89 -9.60 -5.60
N ALA A 135 -3.69 -10.01 -4.60
CA ALA A 135 -5.12 -10.30 -4.78
C ALA A 135 -5.92 -9.04 -5.17
N LEU A 136 -5.64 -7.91 -4.54
CA LEU A 136 -6.23 -6.61 -4.91
C LEU A 136 -5.96 -6.28 -6.38
N LEU A 137 -4.70 -6.41 -6.80
CA LEU A 137 -4.31 -6.13 -8.19
C LEU A 137 -4.95 -7.11 -9.19
N GLN A 138 -5.09 -8.38 -8.83
CA GLN A 138 -5.78 -9.37 -9.68
C GLN A 138 -7.28 -9.11 -9.77
N GLN A 139 -7.89 -8.63 -8.69
CA GLN A 139 -9.30 -8.21 -8.71
C GLN A 139 -9.52 -7.01 -9.64
N GLU A 140 -8.64 -6.01 -9.61
CA GLU A 140 -8.68 -4.85 -10.53
C GLU A 140 -8.60 -5.30 -12.01
N ARG A 141 -7.96 -6.45 -12.28
CA ARG A 141 -7.85 -7.06 -13.61
C ARG A 141 -8.99 -8.05 -13.95
N GLY A 142 -9.90 -8.33 -13.01
CA GLY A 142 -11.01 -9.27 -13.19
C GLY A 142 -10.66 -10.75 -13.02
N ASP A 143 -9.43 -11.09 -12.62
CA ASP A 143 -8.98 -12.48 -12.45
C ASP A 143 -9.47 -13.07 -11.12
N SER A 144 -10.75 -13.43 -11.10
CA SER A 144 -11.45 -13.88 -9.88
C SER A 144 -10.91 -15.21 -9.33
N GLU A 145 -10.42 -16.10 -10.20
CA GLU A 145 -9.81 -17.37 -9.79
C GLU A 145 -8.49 -17.15 -9.05
N ALA A 146 -7.62 -16.28 -9.58
CA ALA A 146 -6.38 -15.92 -8.90
C ALA A 146 -6.68 -15.24 -7.55
N VAL A 147 -7.68 -14.37 -7.48
CA VAL A 147 -8.11 -13.73 -6.22
C VAL A 147 -8.46 -14.77 -5.17
N HIS A 148 -9.30 -15.76 -5.49
CA HIS A 148 -9.67 -16.81 -4.54
C HIS A 148 -8.46 -17.60 -4.04
N THR A 149 -7.55 -17.96 -4.94
CA THR A 149 -6.33 -18.71 -4.62
C THR A 149 -5.42 -17.90 -3.69
N LEU A 150 -5.19 -16.64 -4.00
CA LEU A 150 -4.33 -15.75 -3.21
C LEU A 150 -4.91 -15.47 -1.83
N LEU A 151 -6.22 -15.25 -1.72
CA LEU A 151 -6.90 -15.05 -0.44
C LEU A 151 -6.83 -16.30 0.44
N LYS A 152 -6.93 -17.50 -0.14
CA LYS A 152 -6.75 -18.75 0.61
C LYS A 152 -5.34 -18.83 1.19
N GLN A 153 -4.31 -18.61 0.37
CA GLN A 153 -2.91 -18.61 0.82
C GLN A 153 -2.64 -17.54 1.89
N ALA A 154 -3.21 -16.34 1.74
CA ALA A 154 -3.09 -15.27 2.73
C ALA A 154 -3.66 -15.68 4.10
N ARG A 155 -4.82 -16.37 4.13
CA ARG A 155 -5.41 -16.90 5.37
C ARG A 155 -4.55 -17.98 6.01
N GLU A 156 -3.98 -18.88 5.22
CA GLU A 156 -3.10 -19.95 5.72
C GLU A 156 -1.87 -19.38 6.43
N ARG A 157 -1.22 -18.36 5.85
CA ARG A 157 -0.07 -17.68 6.49
C ARG A 157 -0.43 -16.98 7.80
N ARG A 158 -1.64 -16.44 7.88
CA ARG A 158 -2.14 -15.77 9.09
C ARG A 158 -2.39 -16.77 10.23
N ASN A 159 -3.01 -17.91 9.91
CA ASN A 159 -3.26 -18.98 10.86
C ASN A 159 -1.95 -19.53 11.45
N PHE A 160 -0.86 -19.49 10.67
CA PHE A 160 0.47 -19.90 11.12
C PHE A 160 1.12 -18.93 12.14
N ASN A 161 0.79 -17.63 12.10
CA ASN A 161 1.43 -16.62 12.94
C ASN A 161 0.65 -16.23 14.21
N GLY A 162 -0.59 -16.66 14.37
CA GLY A 162 -1.46 -16.31 15.52
C GLY A 162 -1.79 -14.81 15.65
N ARG A 163 -1.33 -13.96 14.72
CA ARG A 163 -1.61 -12.51 14.71
C ARG A 163 -2.88 -12.24 13.90
N ILE A 164 -3.98 -12.03 14.61
CA ILE A 164 -5.25 -11.58 14.03
C ILE A 164 -5.11 -10.07 13.75
N ASN A 165 -5.08 -9.68 12.47
CA ASN A 165 -5.27 -8.28 12.07
C ASN A 165 -6.67 -8.12 11.47
N PRO A 166 -7.63 -7.49 12.17
CA PRO A 166 -9.03 -7.43 11.74
C PRO A 166 -9.23 -6.63 10.44
N LEU A 167 -8.38 -5.64 10.15
CA LEU A 167 -8.45 -4.87 8.91
C LEU A 167 -8.18 -5.76 7.68
N ILE A 168 -7.26 -6.72 7.82
CA ILE A 168 -6.94 -7.68 6.76
C ILE A 168 -8.10 -8.64 6.51
N ASP A 169 -8.84 -9.05 7.55
CA ASP A 169 -10.01 -9.92 7.40
C ASP A 169 -11.15 -9.22 6.67
N VAL A 170 -11.42 -7.96 7.02
CA VAL A 170 -12.44 -7.15 6.38
C VAL A 170 -12.13 -7.00 4.89
N VAL A 171 -10.88 -6.65 4.55
CA VAL A 171 -10.45 -6.54 3.16
C VAL A 171 -10.57 -7.91 2.46
N SER A 172 -10.06 -8.98 3.04
CA SER A 172 -10.14 -10.32 2.44
C SER A 172 -11.58 -10.79 2.20
N ALA A 173 -12.50 -10.47 3.11
CA ALA A 173 -13.91 -10.80 2.97
C ALA A 173 -14.58 -9.96 1.87
N GLN A 174 -14.30 -8.65 1.83
CA GLN A 174 -14.77 -7.76 0.78
C GLN A 174 -14.31 -8.22 -0.61
N LEU A 175 -13.02 -8.56 -0.75
CA LEU A 175 -12.43 -9.05 -2.00
C LEU A 175 -13.05 -10.38 -2.44
N GLY A 176 -13.26 -11.31 -1.51
CA GLY A 176 -13.92 -12.58 -1.80
C GLY A 176 -15.37 -12.40 -2.26
N LEU A 177 -16.11 -11.47 -1.64
CA LEU A 177 -17.49 -11.15 -2.01
C LEU A 177 -17.60 -10.43 -3.35
N SER A 178 -16.62 -9.59 -3.72
CA SER A 178 -16.59 -8.97 -5.05
C SER A 178 -16.22 -9.97 -6.14
N ALA A 179 -15.22 -10.84 -5.90
CA ALA A 179 -14.82 -11.87 -6.86
C ALA A 179 -15.94 -12.89 -7.13
N ALA A 180 -16.70 -13.26 -6.10
CA ALA A 180 -17.87 -14.14 -6.27
C ALA A 180 -19.01 -13.48 -7.07
N ARG A 181 -19.11 -12.15 -7.05
CA ARG A 181 -20.11 -11.41 -7.83
C ARG A 181 -19.72 -11.28 -9.30
N SER A 182 -18.44 -11.10 -9.62
CA SER A 182 -17.95 -11.05 -11.01
C SER A 182 -18.13 -12.38 -11.74
N THR A 183 -17.90 -13.51 -11.07
CA THR A 183 -18.13 -14.85 -11.65
C THR A 183 -19.62 -15.19 -11.79
N GLY A 184 -20.47 -14.70 -10.88
CA GLY A 184 -21.93 -14.82 -10.96
C GLY A 184 -22.56 -14.00 -12.11
N SER A 185 -21.97 -12.85 -12.48
CA SER A 185 -22.43 -12.05 -13.62
C SER A 185 -22.08 -12.65 -14.98
N GLU A 186 -20.94 -13.32 -15.12
CA GLU A 186 -20.58 -14.03 -16.37
C GLU A 186 -21.49 -15.26 -16.61
N SER A 187 -21.85 -15.97 -15.54
CA SER A 187 -22.72 -17.15 -15.64
C SER A 187 -24.20 -16.82 -15.94
N THR A 188 -24.67 -15.63 -15.58
CA THR A 188 -26.03 -15.16 -15.92
C THR A 188 -26.14 -14.53 -17.31
N SER A 189 -25.06 -14.00 -17.87
CA SER A 189 -25.04 -13.48 -19.25
C SER A 189 -24.83 -14.58 -20.30
N ALA A 190 -24.16 -15.68 -19.93
CA ALA A 190 -24.05 -16.87 -20.78
C ALA A 190 -25.37 -17.64 -20.95
N THR A 191 -26.26 -17.64 -19.94
CA THR A 191 -27.57 -18.30 -20.04
C THR A 191 -28.61 -17.47 -20.79
N ALA A 192 -28.56 -16.13 -20.69
CA ALA A 192 -29.48 -15.24 -21.41
C ALA A 192 -29.26 -15.22 -22.95
N SER A 193 -28.07 -15.61 -23.43
CA SER A 193 -27.76 -15.65 -24.87
C SER A 193 -28.22 -16.95 -25.56
N LEU A 194 -28.60 -17.98 -24.79
CA LEU A 194 -29.04 -19.28 -25.30
C LEU A 194 -30.58 -19.43 -25.34
N GLU A 195 -31.34 -18.54 -24.69
CA GLU A 195 -32.83 -18.59 -24.67
C GLU A 195 -33.52 -17.75 -25.77
N GLY A 196 -32.76 -17.12 -26.67
CA GLY A 196 -33.31 -16.22 -27.70
C GLY A 196 -33.58 -16.83 -29.09
N SER A 197 -33.22 -18.09 -29.34
CA SER A 197 -33.19 -18.65 -30.70
C SER A 197 -34.10 -19.87 -30.91
N ASP A 198 -35.28 -19.88 -30.29
CA ASP A 198 -36.31 -20.85 -30.67
C ASP A 198 -37.72 -20.31 -30.36
N ARG A 199 -38.37 -19.71 -31.36
CA ARG A 199 -39.83 -19.69 -31.45
C ARG A 199 -40.26 -19.88 -32.91
N PRO A 200 -41.30 -20.72 -33.15
CA PRO A 200 -41.67 -21.27 -34.44
C PRO A 200 -42.37 -20.28 -35.38
#